data_AF-A0A6J4PF08-F1
#
_entry.id   AF-A0A6J4PF08-F1
#
_cell.length_a   1.000
_cell.length_b   1.000
_cell.length_c   1.000
_cell.angle_alpha   90.00
_cell.angle_beta   90.00
_cell.angle_gamma   90.00
#
_symmetry.space_group_name_H-M   'P 1'
#
loop_
_entity.id
_entity.type
_entity.pdbx_description
1 polymer ?
#
loop_
_entity_poly.entity_id
_entity_poly.type
_entity_poly.pdbx_seq_one_letter_code
_entity_poly.pdbx_strand_id
1 'polypeptide(L)'
;EAFAIERYSHVMHIVSNVEGILNEGMTSIDVLKATFPAGTLTGAPKVHAMELIDQLEPTKRGLYGGACGYLSYAGDMDVAIAIRTGIVKDQTLYVQAAAGIVADSVPELEWQETEAKARALLRASELVEEGLE
;
A
#
# COMPACT_ATOMS: atom_id res chain seq x y z
N GLU A 1 -7.57 11.58 -15.14
CA GLU A 1 -7.00 12.82 -14.55
C GLU A 1 -5.51 12.60 -14.31
N ALA A 2 -4.64 13.59 -14.49
CA ALA A 2 -3.18 13.40 -14.38
C ALA A 2 -2.52 14.45 -13.49
N PHE A 3 -1.60 14.00 -12.64
CA PHE A 3 -0.77 14.81 -11.72
C PHE A 3 -1.55 15.77 -10.81
N ALA A 4 -2.73 15.35 -10.36
CA ALA A 4 -3.56 16.12 -9.43
C ALA A 4 -2.98 16.06 -8.00
N ILE A 5 -3.20 17.11 -7.21
CA ILE A 5 -2.81 17.13 -5.79
C ILE A 5 -4.01 16.72 -4.94
N GLU A 6 -3.88 15.58 -4.27
CA GLU A 6 -4.83 15.16 -3.24
C GLU A 6 -4.29 15.49 -1.85
N ARG A 7 -5.15 16.07 -1.01
CA ARG A 7 -4.79 16.48 0.36
C ARG A 7 -5.47 15.58 1.37
N TYR A 8 -4.66 14.96 2.22
CA TYR A 8 -5.08 14.18 3.38
C TYR A 8 -4.74 14.95 4.66
N SER A 9 -5.14 14.42 5.82
CA SER A 9 -4.98 15.09 7.11
C SER A 9 -3.55 15.47 7.48
N HIS A 10 -2.55 14.68 7.06
CA HIS A 10 -1.14 14.91 7.42
C HIS A 10 -0.17 14.87 6.22
N VAL A 11 -0.66 14.54 5.02
CA VAL A 11 0.17 14.42 3.81
C VAL A 11 -0.60 14.86 2.56
N MET A 12 0.11 15.14 1.48
CA MET A 12 -0.46 15.33 0.15
C MET A 12 0.19 14.37 -0.84
N HIS A 13 -0.57 13.85 -1.80
CA HIS A 13 -0.08 12.97 -2.84
C HIS A 13 -0.28 13.59 -4.23
N ILE A 14 0.65 13.32 -5.15
CA ILE A 14 0.44 13.53 -6.58
C ILE A 14 -0.25 12.26 -7.12
N VAL A 15 -1.45 12.41 -7.65
CA VAL A 15 -2.30 11.29 -8.08
C VAL A 15 -2.64 11.41 -9.56
N SER A 16 -2.71 10.27 -10.23
CA SER A 16 -3.19 10.16 -11.61
C SER A 16 -4.16 8.98 -11.70
N ASN A 17 -5.30 9.22 -12.35
CA ASN A 17 -6.34 8.23 -12.58
C ASN A 17 -6.18 7.67 -14.00
N VAL A 18 -6.01 6.36 -14.08
CA VAL A 18 -5.89 5.59 -15.32
C VAL A 18 -7.11 4.69 -15.44
N GLU A 19 -7.85 4.85 -16.54
CA GLU A 19 -9.09 4.14 -16.81
C GLU A 19 -9.02 3.43 -18.16
N GLY A 20 -9.80 2.37 -18.33
CA GLY A 20 -9.87 1.60 -19.57
C GLY A 20 -11.15 0.78 -19.66
N ILE A 21 -11.52 0.42 -20.88
CA ILE A 21 -12.65 -0.48 -21.15
C ILE A 21 -12.10 -1.91 -21.18
N LEU A 22 -12.77 -2.80 -20.45
CA LEU A 22 -12.39 -4.20 -20.37
C LEU A 22 -12.67 -4.90 -21.71
N ASN A 23 -11.74 -5.76 -22.15
CA ASN A 23 -11.93 -6.57 -23.36
C ASN A 23 -13.09 -7.56 -23.18
N GLU A 24 -13.73 -7.94 -24.28
CA GLU A 24 -14.78 -8.97 -24.27
C GLU A 24 -14.28 -10.27 -23.63
N GLY A 25 -15.12 -10.87 -22.77
CA GLY A 25 -14.83 -12.12 -22.07
C GLY A 25 -13.89 -12.01 -20.87
N MET A 26 -13.36 -10.82 -20.56
CA MET A 26 -12.56 -10.59 -19.35
C MET A 26 -13.44 -10.15 -18.18
N THR A 27 -12.94 -10.36 -16.97
CA THR A 27 -13.63 -10.03 -15.71
C THR A 27 -12.79 -9.10 -14.83
N SER A 28 -13.38 -8.53 -13.78
CA SER A 28 -12.66 -7.73 -12.77
C SER A 28 -11.52 -8.49 -12.10
N ILE A 29 -11.63 -9.82 -11.98
CA ILE A 29 -10.55 -10.68 -11.45
C ILE A 29 -9.35 -10.72 -12.39
N ASP A 30 -9.56 -10.71 -13.71
CA ASP A 30 -8.46 -10.67 -14.68
C ASP A 30 -7.69 -9.35 -14.59
N VAL A 31 -8.40 -8.24 -14.35
CA VAL A 31 -7.79 -6.93 -14.08
C VAL A 31 -6.96 -6.97 -12.81
N LEU A 32 -7.50 -7.53 -11.72
CA LEU A 32 -6.75 -7.69 -10.47
C LEU A 32 -5.48 -8.51 -10.69
N LYS A 33 -5.59 -9.67 -11.35
CA LYS A 33 -4.43 -10.54 -11.64
C LYS A 33 -3.36 -9.86 -12.48
N ALA A 34 -3.76 -9.05 -13.47
CA ALA A 34 -2.82 -8.34 -14.35
C ALA A 34 -2.11 -7.17 -13.65
N THR A 35 -2.81 -6.48 -12.75
CA THR A 35 -2.32 -5.26 -12.10
C THR A 35 -1.64 -5.52 -10.76
N PHE A 36 -1.95 -6.63 -10.09
CA PHE A 36 -1.42 -6.97 -8.77
C PHE A 36 0.02 -7.51 -8.82
N PRO A 37 0.85 -7.27 -7.79
CA PRO A 37 0.67 -6.25 -6.75
C PRO A 37 0.88 -4.84 -7.31
N ALA A 38 0.45 -3.84 -6.54
CA ALA A 38 0.50 -2.45 -6.95
C ALA A 38 1.94 -1.97 -7.19
N GLY A 39 2.17 -1.28 -8.32
CA GLY A 39 3.50 -0.78 -8.70
C GLY A 39 4.10 0.19 -7.69
N THR A 40 3.27 0.94 -6.97
CA THR A 40 3.68 1.87 -5.91
C THR A 40 4.30 1.19 -4.70
N LEU A 41 4.04 -0.12 -4.49
CA LEU A 41 4.58 -0.91 -3.39
C LEU A 41 5.67 -1.88 -3.84
N THR A 42 5.89 -2.03 -5.14
CA THR A 42 7.00 -2.81 -5.68
C THR A 42 8.11 -1.92 -6.22
N GLY A 43 7.84 -1.16 -7.28
CA GLY A 43 8.84 -0.49 -8.11
C GLY A 43 8.72 -0.88 -9.59
N ALA A 44 9.65 -0.38 -10.40
CA ALA A 44 9.70 -0.57 -11.84
C ALA A 44 11.15 -0.87 -12.30
N PRO A 45 11.38 -1.91 -13.13
CA PRO A 45 10.44 -2.92 -13.61
C PRO A 45 9.89 -3.82 -12.49
N LYS A 46 8.57 -4.12 -12.51
CA LYS A 46 7.84 -4.74 -11.38
C LYS A 46 8.48 -6.03 -10.87
N VAL A 47 8.73 -6.99 -11.76
CA VAL A 47 9.26 -8.31 -11.38
C VAL A 47 10.63 -8.18 -10.74
N HIS A 48 11.52 -7.39 -11.35
CA HIS A 48 12.86 -7.21 -10.82
C HIS A 48 12.87 -6.48 -9.47
N ALA A 49 12.01 -5.46 -9.31
CA ALA A 49 11.85 -4.79 -8.03
C ALA A 49 11.37 -5.75 -6.93
N MET A 50 10.45 -6.67 -7.27
CA MET A 50 9.99 -7.70 -6.34
C MET A 50 11.09 -8.71 -5.96
N GLU A 51 11.96 -9.09 -6.91
CA GLU A 51 13.12 -9.95 -6.62
C GLU A 51 14.08 -9.30 -5.63
N LEU A 52 14.37 -8.00 -5.81
CA LEU A 52 15.23 -7.26 -4.89
C LEU A 52 14.58 -7.11 -3.50
N ILE A 53 13.27 -6.84 -3.45
CA ILE A 53 12.52 -6.79 -2.19
C ILE A 53 12.62 -8.13 -1.47
N ASP A 54 12.41 -9.25 -2.17
CA ASP A 54 12.48 -10.60 -1.57
C ASP A 54 13.90 -10.94 -1.06
N GLN A 55 14.94 -10.45 -1.73
CA GLN A 55 16.34 -10.61 -1.29
C GLN A 55 16.71 -9.76 -0.07
N LEU A 56 16.12 -8.57 0.05
CA LEU A 56 16.51 -7.57 1.05
C LEU A 56 15.62 -7.60 2.31
N GLU A 57 14.34 -7.93 2.18
CA GLU A 57 13.43 -7.98 3.32
C GLU A 57 13.63 -9.27 4.12
N PRO A 58 13.73 -9.17 5.46
CA PRO A 58 14.00 -10.34 6.31
C PRO A 58 12.81 -11.30 6.41
N THR A 59 11.62 -10.87 6.01
CA THR A 59 10.36 -11.59 6.20
C THR A 59 9.40 -11.33 5.05
N LYS A 60 8.52 -12.29 4.78
CA LYS A 60 7.42 -12.10 3.82
C LYS A 60 6.47 -11.00 4.29
N ARG A 61 6.03 -10.15 3.36
CA ARG A 61 5.13 -9.00 3.63
C ARG A 61 3.72 -9.36 4.11
N GLY A 62 3.27 -10.60 3.88
CA GLY A 62 1.91 -11.02 4.27
C GLY A 62 0.85 -10.13 3.62
N LEU A 63 0.05 -9.43 4.42
CA LEU A 63 -0.99 -8.52 3.93
C LEU A 63 -0.40 -7.21 3.35
N TYR A 64 0.78 -6.78 3.81
CA TYR A 64 1.36 -5.49 3.42
C TYR A 64 1.65 -5.42 1.92
N GLY A 65 1.14 -4.38 1.26
CA GLY A 65 1.21 -4.24 -0.20
C GLY A 65 0.29 -5.18 -0.99
N GLY A 66 -0.55 -5.94 -0.27
CA GLY A 66 -1.65 -6.71 -0.83
C GLY A 66 -2.87 -5.84 -1.17
N ALA A 67 -4.04 -6.47 -1.25
CA ALA A 67 -5.31 -5.82 -1.58
C ALA A 67 -6.38 -6.17 -0.53
N CYS A 68 -7.19 -5.18 -0.15
CA CYS A 68 -8.32 -5.34 0.76
C CYS A 68 -9.55 -4.64 0.15
N GLY A 69 -10.68 -5.34 0.07
CA GLY A 69 -11.89 -4.82 -0.57
C GLY A 69 -12.92 -5.91 -0.83
N TYR A 70 -13.75 -5.73 -1.85
CA TYR A 70 -14.84 -6.66 -2.18
C TYR A 70 -14.91 -7.02 -3.66
N LEU A 71 -15.56 -8.15 -3.92
CA LEU A 71 -15.98 -8.65 -5.23
C LEU A 71 -17.49 -8.92 -5.17
N SER A 72 -18.27 -8.30 -6.05
CA SER A 72 -19.73 -8.45 -6.09
C SER A 72 -20.14 -9.56 -7.08
N TYR A 73 -21.27 -10.20 -6.82
CA TYR A 73 -21.88 -11.14 -7.78
C TYR A 73 -22.33 -10.46 -9.08
N ALA A 74 -22.51 -9.13 -9.06
CA ALA A 74 -22.83 -8.33 -10.24
C ALA A 74 -21.60 -8.03 -11.11
N GLY A 75 -20.39 -8.38 -10.64
CA GLY A 75 -19.13 -8.20 -11.35
C GLY A 75 -18.29 -7.01 -10.88
N ASP A 76 -18.84 -6.17 -10.00
CA ASP A 76 -18.15 -5.02 -9.44
C ASP A 76 -17.01 -5.44 -8.52
N MET A 77 -15.94 -4.66 -8.51
CA MET A 77 -14.79 -4.85 -7.64
C MET A 77 -14.28 -3.49 -7.20
N ASP A 78 -14.04 -3.36 -5.89
CA ASP A 78 -13.32 -2.23 -5.34
C ASP A 78 -12.32 -2.76 -4.31
N VAL A 79 -11.05 -2.41 -4.50
CA VAL A 79 -9.94 -2.89 -3.68
C VAL A 79 -8.97 -1.75 -3.41
N ALA A 80 -8.65 -1.56 -2.14
CA ALA A 80 -7.58 -0.69 -1.69
C ALA A 80 -6.29 -1.49 -1.54
N ILE A 81 -5.15 -0.83 -1.76
CA ILE A 81 -3.85 -1.39 -1.40
C ILE A 81 -3.78 -1.47 0.13
N ALA A 82 -3.38 -2.62 0.66
CA ALA A 82 -3.23 -2.84 2.10
C ALA A 82 -1.96 -2.17 2.64
N ILE A 83 -2.04 -0.85 2.80
CA ILE A 83 -1.06 0.04 3.43
C ILE A 83 -1.73 0.80 4.57
N ARG A 84 -0.93 1.35 5.49
CA ARG A 84 -1.46 1.96 6.73
C ARG A 84 -2.46 1.02 7.42
N THR A 85 -2.13 -0.27 7.43
CA THR A 85 -2.94 -1.36 8.01
C THR A 85 -2.18 -1.98 9.17
N GLY A 86 -2.87 -2.18 10.30
CA GLY A 86 -2.35 -2.89 11.47
C GLY A 86 -2.90 -4.31 11.51
N ILE A 87 -2.04 -5.30 11.75
CA ILE A 87 -2.44 -6.70 11.94
C ILE A 87 -2.26 -7.03 13.41
N VAL A 88 -3.34 -7.38 14.12
CA VAL A 88 -3.25 -7.85 15.50
C VAL A 88 -3.24 -9.36 15.51
N LYS A 89 -2.18 -9.95 16.06
CA LYS A 89 -2.05 -11.39 16.27
C LYS A 89 -1.35 -11.65 17.59
N ASP A 90 -1.88 -12.56 18.39
CA ASP A 90 -1.29 -12.97 19.66
C ASP A 90 -0.94 -11.76 20.57
N GLN A 91 -1.91 -10.84 20.71
CA GLN A 91 -1.78 -9.58 21.46
C GLN A 91 -0.68 -8.63 20.97
N THR A 92 -0.11 -8.88 19.78
CA THR A 92 0.92 -8.04 19.17
C THR A 92 0.33 -7.32 17.95
N LEU A 93 0.48 -6.00 17.90
CA LEU A 93 0.15 -5.17 16.74
C LEU A 93 1.36 -5.10 15.81
N TYR A 94 1.21 -5.59 14.58
CA TYR A 94 2.18 -5.48 13.51
C TYR A 94 1.79 -4.33 12.58
N VAL A 95 2.72 -3.38 12.39
CA VAL A 95 2.59 -2.27 11.44
C VAL A 95 3.79 -2.30 10.51
N GLN A 96 3.53 -2.25 9.20
CA GLN A 96 4.58 -2.19 8.19
C GLN A 96 4.42 -0.92 7.35
N ALA A 97 5.54 -0.26 7.07
CA ALA A 97 5.63 0.93 6.24
C ALA A 97 6.89 0.85 5.37
N ALA A 98 6.87 1.55 4.23
CA ALA A 98 7.99 1.63 3.31
C ALA A 98 8.01 2.99 2.60
N ALA A 99 9.13 3.28 1.96
CA ALA A 99 9.34 4.45 1.11
C ALA A 99 9.78 4.00 -0.29
N GLY A 100 9.52 4.83 -1.29
CA GLY A 100 9.90 4.56 -2.68
C GLY A 100 11.31 5.05 -2.94
N ILE A 101 12.23 4.13 -3.27
CA ILE A 101 13.63 4.50 -3.49
C ILE A 101 13.87 4.83 -4.97
N VAL A 102 14.46 6.00 -5.20
CA VAL A 102 14.91 6.49 -6.50
C VAL A 102 16.39 6.85 -6.45
N ALA A 103 16.99 7.18 -7.60
CA ALA A 103 18.43 7.40 -7.71
C ALA A 103 18.93 8.60 -6.87
N ASP A 104 18.07 9.57 -6.61
CA ASP A 104 18.29 10.78 -5.83
C ASP A 104 17.78 10.69 -4.38
N SER A 105 17.28 9.51 -3.96
CA SER A 105 16.84 9.28 -2.58
C SER A 105 17.96 9.49 -1.58
N VAL A 106 17.63 10.13 -0.45
CA VAL A 106 18.54 10.33 0.69
C VAL A 106 18.16 9.34 1.79
N PRO A 107 19.02 8.36 2.15
CA PRO A 107 18.65 7.27 3.04
C PRO A 107 17.98 7.70 4.35
N GLU A 108 18.48 8.77 4.97
CA GLU A 108 17.94 9.32 6.21
C GLU A 108 16.52 9.88 6.04
N LEU A 109 16.22 10.52 4.90
CA LEU A 109 14.88 11.06 4.63
C LEU A 109 13.88 9.94 4.37
N GLU A 110 14.30 8.89 3.64
CA GLU A 110 13.46 7.72 3.39
C GLU A 110 13.11 6.99 4.70
N TRP A 111 14.09 6.87 5.60
CA TRP A 111 13.86 6.32 6.94
C TRP A 111 12.81 7.12 7.71
N GLN A 112 12.98 8.45 7.78
CA GLN A 112 12.03 9.35 8.45
C GLN A 112 10.63 9.28 7.83
N GLU A 113 10.53 9.13 6.51
CA GLU A 113 9.24 8.93 5.82
C GLU A 113 8.56 7.63 6.27
N THR A 114 9.30 6.52 6.40
CA THR A 114 8.72 5.26 6.88
C THR A 114 8.22 5.37 8.32
N GLU A 115 8.97 6.03 9.21
CA GLU A 115 8.55 6.29 10.59
C GLU A 115 7.30 7.17 10.63
N ALA A 116 7.24 8.23 9.82
CA ALA A 116 6.08 9.10 9.73
C ALA A 116 4.82 8.36 9.26
N LYS A 117 4.95 7.46 8.27
CA LYS A 117 3.85 6.62 7.77
C LYS A 117 3.36 5.63 8.82
N ALA A 118 4.26 4.98 9.57
CA ALA A 118 3.91 4.02 10.61
C ALA A 118 3.29 4.70 11.85
N ARG A 119 3.78 5.89 12.21
CA ARG A 119 3.36 6.65 13.39
C ARG A 119 1.85 6.87 13.48
N ALA A 120 1.17 7.04 12.35
CA ALA A 120 -0.28 7.24 12.34
C ALA A 120 -1.04 6.07 12.99
N LEU A 121 -0.62 4.83 12.72
CA LEU A 121 -1.23 3.64 13.33
C LEU A 121 -0.77 3.43 14.76
N LEU A 122 0.52 3.65 15.04
CA LEU A 122 1.05 3.50 16.40
C LEU A 122 0.39 4.50 17.36
N ARG A 123 0.19 5.75 16.93
CA ARG A 123 -0.50 6.75 17.75
C ARG A 123 -1.97 6.38 17.95
N ALA A 124 -2.63 5.82 16.92
CA ALA A 124 -3.99 5.35 17.06
C ALA A 124 -4.10 4.21 18.09
N SER A 125 -3.12 3.28 18.15
CA SER A 125 -3.11 2.24 19.18
C SER A 125 -2.84 2.78 20.58
N GLU A 126 -1.90 3.73 20.73
CA GLU A 126 -1.62 4.38 22.03
C GLU A 126 -2.88 5.06 22.60
N LEU A 127 -3.62 5.79 21.76
CA LEU A 127 -4.87 6.45 22.18
C LEU A 127 -5.94 5.45 22.64
N VAL A 128 -5.98 4.25 22.06
CA VAL A 128 -6.90 3.20 22.50
C VAL A 128 -6.46 2.59 23.84
N GLU A 129 -5.15 2.45 24.07
CA GLU A 129 -4.60 1.97 25.36
C GLU A 129 -4.77 2.99 26.50
N GLU A 130 -4.62 4.28 26.21
CA GLU A 130 -4.85 5.39 27.16
C GLU A 130 -6.33 5.48 27.58
N GLY A 131 -7.25 4.87 26.81
CA GLY A 131 -8.68 4.89 27.03
C GLY A 131 -9.36 6.05 26.30
N LEU A 132 -10.53 5.78 25.70
CA LEU A 132 -11.39 6.81 25.14
C LEU A 132 -12.20 7.44 26.28
N GLU A 133 -11.63 8.45 26.97
CA GLU A 133 -12.45 9.37 27.79
C GLU A 133 -13.33 10.27 26.91
#